data_AF-X6GCZ6-F1
#
_entry.id   AF-X6GCZ6-F1
#
_cell.length_a   1.000
_cell.length_b   1.000
_cell.length_c   1.000
_cell.angle_alpha   90.00
_cell.angle_beta   90.00
_cell.angle_gamma   90.00
#
_symmetry.space_group_name_H-M   'P 1'
#
loop_
_entity.id
_entity.type
_entity.pdbx_description
1 polymer ?
#
loop_
_entity_poly.entity_id
_entity_poly.type
_entity_poly.pdbx_seq_one_letter_code
_entity_poly.pdbx_strand_id
1 'polypeptide(L)'
;MTIWEPPFRFGYVEREWSEGAPPVATEITVTSRSGDRCVVRMVHSLFASTDDWDDQLEGFESGWPGFFEVLRIYLSHFAGENAASFSVMASTKADQLSIWRQLTETLGLAGANVGEQRNGPQQPERLSGIVERVRQDDKQGFIALRLTTPAPGIALIGTYDIDGSANASMALYLYGEDAEQRAAEGEPKWRNWFGETFKHPG
;
A
#
# COMPACT_ATOMS: atom_id res chain seq x y z
N MET A 1 -17.50 -16.08 -2.10
CA MET A 1 -17.43 -16.18 -0.62
C MET A 1 -17.66 -17.63 -0.21
N THR A 2 -16.87 -18.15 0.72
CA THR A 2 -16.93 -19.54 1.22
C THR A 2 -17.17 -19.62 2.73
N ILE A 3 -16.74 -18.62 3.51
CA ILE A 3 -16.92 -18.56 4.97
C ILE A 3 -17.29 -17.15 5.40
N TRP A 4 -18.27 -17.02 6.29
CA TRP A 4 -18.68 -15.75 6.89
C TRP A 4 -19.08 -15.95 8.35
N GLU A 5 -18.15 -15.64 9.27
CA GLU A 5 -18.32 -15.80 10.72
C GLU A 5 -17.81 -14.54 11.44
N PRO A 6 -18.50 -13.40 11.33
CA PRO A 6 -18.04 -12.15 11.92
C PRO A 6 -18.06 -12.20 13.46
N PRO A 7 -17.07 -11.61 14.17
CA PRO A 7 -15.89 -10.92 13.64
C PRO A 7 -14.66 -11.83 13.41
N PHE A 8 -14.82 -13.16 13.49
CA PHE A 8 -13.72 -14.10 13.67
C PHE A 8 -13.10 -14.64 12.38
N ARG A 9 -13.91 -14.86 11.34
CA ARG A 9 -13.44 -15.55 10.13
C ARG A 9 -14.16 -15.07 8.88
N PHE A 10 -13.39 -14.87 7.81
CA PHE A 10 -13.89 -14.59 6.48
C PHE A 10 -13.11 -15.41 5.47
N GLY A 11 -13.81 -16.05 4.55
CA GLY A 11 -13.21 -16.90 3.52
C GLY A 11 -13.83 -16.64 2.17
N TYR A 12 -13.02 -16.59 1.13
CA TYR A 12 -13.49 -16.47 -0.23
C TYR A 12 -12.54 -17.16 -1.22
N VAL A 13 -13.01 -17.28 -2.45
CA VAL A 13 -12.22 -17.80 -3.57
C VAL A 13 -12.31 -16.77 -4.68
N GLU A 14 -11.16 -16.27 -5.09
CA GLU A 14 -10.99 -15.46 -6.29
C GLU A 14 -10.72 -16.39 -7.48
N ARG A 15 -11.50 -16.21 -8.54
CA ARG A 15 -11.34 -16.90 -9.82
C ARG A 15 -10.96 -15.86 -10.86
N GLU A 16 -10.19 -16.26 -11.87
CA GLU A 16 -9.84 -15.39 -12.99
C GLU A 16 -9.14 -14.09 -12.54
N TRP A 17 -8.38 -14.16 -11.44
CA TRP A 17 -7.60 -13.03 -10.91
C TRP A 17 -6.39 -12.69 -11.78
N SER A 18 -5.98 -13.62 -12.64
CA SER A 18 -5.07 -13.41 -13.76
C SER A 18 -5.43 -14.40 -14.88
N GLU A 19 -5.01 -14.11 -16.11
CA GLU A 19 -5.27 -14.97 -17.27
C GLU A 19 -4.63 -16.34 -17.06
N GLY A 20 -5.42 -17.41 -17.19
CA GLY A 20 -4.95 -18.79 -16.99
C GLY A 20 -4.75 -19.19 -15.53
N ALA A 21 -5.03 -18.31 -14.57
CA ALA A 21 -4.73 -18.56 -13.16
C ALA A 21 -5.66 -19.58 -12.48
N PRO A 22 -5.11 -20.50 -11.67
CA PRO A 22 -5.92 -21.35 -10.82
C PRO A 22 -6.65 -20.50 -9.77
N PRO A 23 -7.82 -20.92 -9.29
CA PRO A 23 -8.51 -20.20 -8.23
C PRO A 23 -7.63 -20.07 -6.98
N VAL A 24 -7.59 -18.86 -6.40
CA VAL A 24 -6.93 -18.59 -5.12
C VAL A 24 -7.98 -18.56 -4.03
N ALA A 25 -7.83 -19.41 -3.02
CA ALA A 25 -8.60 -19.38 -1.80
C ALA A 25 -7.91 -18.51 -0.76
N THR A 26 -8.65 -17.54 -0.21
CA THR A 26 -8.20 -16.63 0.83
C THR A 26 -9.00 -16.87 2.10
N GLU A 27 -8.30 -17.05 3.21
CA GLU A 27 -8.89 -17.12 4.53
C GLU A 27 -8.29 -16.07 5.46
N ILE A 28 -9.16 -15.27 6.08
CA ILE A 28 -8.81 -14.27 7.08
C ILE A 28 -9.37 -14.73 8.42
N THR A 29 -8.51 -14.76 9.44
CA THR A 29 -8.89 -15.05 10.83
C THR A 29 -8.50 -13.91 11.75
N VAL A 30 -9.38 -13.60 12.70
CA VAL A 30 -9.16 -12.59 13.75
C VAL A 30 -9.19 -13.30 15.09
N THR A 31 -8.05 -13.34 15.77
CA THR A 31 -7.94 -13.96 17.08
C THR A 31 -7.75 -12.88 18.14
N SER A 32 -8.62 -12.84 19.15
CA SER A 32 -8.45 -11.94 20.28
C SER A 32 -7.15 -12.24 21.04
N ARG A 33 -6.56 -11.18 21.59
CA ARG A 33 -5.47 -11.22 22.56
C ARG A 33 -5.91 -10.39 23.77
N SER A 34 -5.04 -10.29 24.78
CA SER A 34 -5.34 -9.53 25.99
C SER A 34 -5.65 -8.06 25.67
N GLY A 35 -6.73 -7.53 26.27
CA GLY A 35 -7.11 -6.12 26.17
C GLY A 35 -7.74 -5.75 24.83
N ASP A 36 -7.22 -4.71 24.22
CA ASP A 36 -7.65 -4.09 22.96
C ASP A 36 -6.91 -4.62 21.73
N ARG A 37 -6.19 -5.74 21.87
CA ARG A 37 -5.34 -6.30 20.82
C ARG A 37 -5.96 -7.54 20.18
N CYS A 38 -5.74 -7.69 18.89
CA CYS A 38 -6.03 -8.91 18.15
C CYS A 38 -4.86 -9.27 17.23
N VAL A 39 -4.88 -10.51 16.74
CA VAL A 39 -4.02 -10.98 15.65
C VAL A 39 -4.90 -11.21 14.44
N VAL A 40 -4.58 -10.56 13.34
CA VAL A 40 -5.14 -10.83 12.01
C VAL A 40 -4.18 -11.74 11.27
N ARG A 41 -4.68 -12.87 10.76
CA ARG A 41 -3.92 -13.78 9.88
C ARG A 41 -4.68 -13.94 8.59
N MET A 42 -4.00 -13.69 7.47
CA MET A 42 -4.50 -13.96 6.13
C MET A 42 -3.67 -15.10 5.54
N VAL A 43 -4.34 -16.06 4.93
CA VAL A 43 -3.74 -17.21 4.25
C VAL A 43 -4.26 -17.23 2.83
N HIS A 44 -3.33 -17.23 1.86
CA HIS A 44 -3.62 -17.49 0.46
C HIS A 44 -3.22 -18.93 0.14
N SER A 45 -4.05 -19.62 -0.60
CA SER A 45 -3.78 -20.99 -1.06
C SER A 45 -4.29 -21.15 -2.47
N LEU A 46 -3.46 -21.70 -3.35
CA LEU A 46 -3.87 -22.12 -4.69
C LEU A 46 -3.43 -23.55 -4.91
N PHE A 47 -4.13 -24.24 -5.80
CA PHE A 47 -3.78 -25.57 -6.23
C PHE A 47 -3.54 -25.54 -7.75
N ALA A 48 -2.30 -25.78 -8.14
CA ALA A 48 -1.88 -25.89 -9.52
C ALA A 48 -1.22 -27.25 -9.76
N SER A 49 -1.30 -27.76 -11.00
CA SER A 49 -0.57 -28.95 -11.42
C SER A 49 0.90 -28.67 -11.79
N THR A 50 1.28 -27.39 -11.84
CA THR A 50 2.61 -26.87 -12.17
C THR A 50 3.05 -25.83 -11.14
N ASP A 51 4.34 -25.54 -11.10
CA ASP A 51 5.00 -24.55 -10.24
C ASP A 51 4.94 -23.11 -10.81
N ASP A 52 4.31 -22.91 -11.97
CA ASP A 52 4.20 -21.61 -12.68
C ASP A 52 3.56 -20.47 -11.84
N TRP A 53 3.01 -20.77 -10.66
CA TRP A 53 2.27 -19.84 -9.80
C TRP A 53 2.99 -19.53 -8.48
N ASP A 54 4.12 -20.18 -8.20
CA ASP A 54 4.87 -19.99 -6.95
C ASP A 54 5.40 -18.54 -6.85
N ASP A 55 5.97 -18.01 -7.94
CA ASP A 55 6.43 -16.61 -8.01
C ASP A 55 5.29 -15.59 -7.74
N GLN A 56 4.05 -15.94 -8.13
CA GLN A 56 2.89 -15.08 -7.91
C GLN A 56 2.42 -15.11 -6.45
N LEU A 57 2.52 -16.27 -5.78
CA LEU A 57 2.28 -16.38 -4.34
C LEU A 57 3.32 -15.60 -3.52
N GLU A 58 4.59 -15.66 -3.92
CA GLU A 58 5.64 -14.83 -3.33
C GLU A 58 5.34 -13.34 -3.52
N GLY A 59 4.78 -12.96 -4.68
CA GLY A 59 4.25 -11.63 -4.94
C GLY A 59 3.23 -11.18 -3.88
N PHE A 60 2.26 -12.03 -3.53
CA PHE A 60 1.30 -11.74 -2.45
C PHE A 60 2.01 -11.55 -1.10
N GLU A 61 2.87 -12.48 -0.70
CA GLU A 61 3.63 -12.37 0.56
C GLU A 61 4.39 -11.05 0.63
N SER A 62 4.92 -10.60 -0.51
CA SER A 62 5.67 -9.36 -0.57
C SER A 62 4.80 -8.10 -0.47
N GLY A 63 3.59 -8.09 -1.04
CA GLY A 63 2.72 -6.91 -1.07
C GLY A 63 1.95 -6.65 0.22
N TRP A 64 1.48 -7.70 0.90
CA TRP A 64 0.58 -7.58 2.06
C TRP A 64 1.08 -6.79 3.27
N PRO A 65 2.37 -6.85 3.65
CA PRO A 65 2.86 -6.16 4.85
C PRO A 65 2.53 -4.66 4.87
N GLY A 66 2.63 -3.96 3.75
CA GLY A 66 2.26 -2.54 3.66
C GLY A 66 0.76 -2.31 3.88
N PHE A 67 -0.09 -3.15 3.31
CA PHE A 67 -1.55 -3.05 3.48
C PHE A 67 -2.02 -3.42 4.89
N PHE A 68 -1.31 -4.31 5.59
CA PHE A 68 -1.59 -4.55 7.02
C PHE A 68 -1.26 -3.32 7.89
N GLU A 69 -0.25 -2.53 7.54
CA GLU A 69 0.01 -1.27 8.22
C GLU A 69 -1.09 -0.25 7.94
N VAL A 70 -1.60 -0.17 6.69
CA VAL A 70 -2.78 0.65 6.36
C VAL A 70 -3.98 0.25 7.22
N LEU A 71 -4.29 -1.05 7.29
CA LEU A 71 -5.38 -1.57 8.12
C LEU A 71 -5.20 -1.23 9.60
N ARG A 72 -3.98 -1.41 10.14
CA ARG A 72 -3.65 -1.08 11.53
C ARG A 72 -3.89 0.40 11.81
N ILE A 73 -3.41 1.29 10.94
CA ILE A 73 -3.54 2.74 11.11
C ILE A 73 -5.02 3.15 10.99
N TYR A 74 -5.75 2.60 10.01
CA TYR A 74 -7.19 2.83 9.85
C TYR A 74 -7.97 2.47 11.12
N LEU A 75 -7.81 1.24 11.62
CA LEU A 75 -8.53 0.77 12.81
C LEU A 75 -8.16 1.58 14.06
N SER A 76 -6.95 2.11 14.14
CA SER A 76 -6.48 2.89 15.29
C SER A 76 -6.95 4.34 15.29
N HIS A 77 -7.24 4.93 14.13
CA HIS A 77 -7.43 6.38 14.00
C HIS A 77 -8.67 6.82 13.23
N PHE A 78 -9.20 5.99 12.35
CA PHE A 78 -10.20 6.38 11.34
C PHE A 78 -11.37 5.38 11.22
N ALA A 79 -11.49 4.44 12.15
CA ALA A 79 -12.52 3.40 12.11
C ALA A 79 -13.93 4.02 12.07
N GLY A 80 -14.70 3.67 11.04
CA GLY A 80 -16.07 4.18 10.84
C GLY A 80 -16.19 5.47 10.03
N GLU A 81 -15.08 6.12 9.67
CA GLU A 81 -15.08 7.29 8.79
C GLU A 81 -15.44 6.92 7.34
N ASN A 82 -16.03 7.87 6.61
CA ASN A 82 -16.15 7.77 5.15
C ASN A 82 -14.74 7.72 4.53
N ALA A 83 -14.54 6.85 3.54
CA ALA A 83 -13.23 6.54 2.98
C ALA A 83 -13.25 6.57 1.45
N ALA A 84 -12.23 7.18 0.87
CA ALA A 84 -11.92 7.07 -0.55
C ALA A 84 -10.42 6.88 -0.73
N SER A 85 -10.01 6.24 -1.81
CA SER A 85 -8.60 5.98 -2.07
C SER A 85 -8.27 6.00 -3.55
N PHE A 86 -7.03 6.31 -3.85
CA PHE A 86 -6.46 6.13 -5.19
C PHE A 86 -5.00 5.67 -5.09
N SER A 87 -4.50 5.10 -6.17
CA SER A 87 -3.10 4.70 -6.29
C SER A 87 -2.48 5.25 -7.57
N VAL A 88 -1.23 5.67 -7.47
CA VAL A 88 -0.42 6.13 -8.59
C VAL A 88 0.87 5.32 -8.65
N MET A 89 1.37 5.12 -9.86
CA MET A 89 2.58 4.36 -10.14
C MET A 89 3.31 5.01 -11.31
N ALA A 90 4.64 4.95 -11.29
CA ALA A 90 5.48 5.18 -12.44
C ALA A 90 6.54 4.08 -12.54
N SER A 91 6.64 3.47 -13.72
CA SER A 91 7.66 2.48 -14.04
C SER A 91 8.91 3.18 -14.58
N THR A 92 10.09 2.69 -14.20
CA THR A 92 11.35 3.18 -14.76
C THR A 92 12.35 2.04 -15.00
N LYS A 93 13.37 2.29 -15.83
CA LYS A 93 14.47 1.35 -16.13
C LYS A 93 15.64 1.49 -15.15
N ALA A 94 15.56 2.45 -14.24
CA ALA A 94 16.55 2.61 -13.18
C ALA A 94 16.48 1.45 -12.18
N ASP A 95 17.56 1.25 -11.42
CA ASP A 95 17.55 0.26 -10.34
C ASP A 95 16.64 0.70 -9.17
N GLN A 96 16.11 -0.30 -8.44
CA GLN A 96 15.16 -0.09 -7.35
C GLN A 96 15.68 0.85 -6.26
N LEU A 97 16.97 0.76 -5.91
CA LEU A 97 17.57 1.61 -4.87
C LEU A 97 17.64 3.08 -5.30
N SER A 98 18.01 3.34 -6.57
CA SER A 98 18.01 4.69 -7.13
C SER A 98 16.61 5.31 -7.11
N ILE A 99 15.59 4.53 -7.45
CA ILE A 99 14.19 5.00 -7.43
C ILE A 99 13.73 5.25 -6.00
N TRP A 100 14.05 4.35 -5.07
CA TRP A 100 13.72 4.51 -3.66
C TRP A 100 14.31 5.80 -3.08
N ARG A 101 15.58 6.08 -3.39
CA ARG A 101 16.25 7.33 -3.00
C ARG A 101 15.54 8.54 -3.59
N GLN A 102 15.32 8.55 -4.91
CA GLN A 102 14.64 9.64 -5.58
C GLN A 102 13.23 9.88 -5.01
N LEU A 103 12.46 8.81 -4.80
CA LEU A 103 11.10 8.88 -4.27
C LEU A 103 11.07 9.47 -2.86
N THR A 104 11.92 8.96 -1.97
CA THR A 104 11.97 9.44 -0.59
C THR A 104 12.54 10.85 -0.48
N GLU A 105 13.57 11.20 -1.25
CA GLU A 105 14.09 12.58 -1.30
C GLU A 105 13.04 13.57 -1.80
N THR A 106 12.39 13.24 -2.92
CA THR A 106 11.42 14.14 -3.56
C THR A 106 10.20 14.39 -2.67
N LEU A 107 9.76 13.37 -1.92
CA LEU A 107 8.63 13.49 -0.99
C LEU A 107 9.03 14.01 0.41
N GLY A 108 10.31 14.32 0.65
CA GLY A 108 10.81 14.79 1.95
C GLY A 108 10.86 13.70 3.04
N LEU A 109 10.89 12.43 2.64
CA LEU A 109 10.87 11.25 3.49
C LEU A 109 12.24 10.57 3.63
N ALA A 110 13.28 11.08 2.97
CA ALA A 110 14.63 10.56 3.11
C ALA A 110 15.06 10.53 4.59
N GLY A 111 15.52 9.37 5.07
CA GLY A 111 15.95 9.17 6.46
C GLY A 111 14.85 9.30 7.51
N ALA A 112 13.57 9.10 7.14
CA ALA A 112 12.45 9.14 8.07
C ALA A 112 12.57 8.09 9.18
N ASN A 113 12.23 8.48 10.42
CA ASN A 113 12.10 7.58 11.57
C ASN A 113 10.64 7.40 11.96
N VAL A 114 10.29 6.23 12.50
CA VAL A 114 8.96 6.00 13.07
C VAL A 114 8.69 6.98 14.20
N GLY A 115 7.50 7.58 14.22
CA GLY A 115 7.07 8.62 15.16
C GLY A 115 7.48 10.03 14.75
N GLU A 116 8.29 10.21 13.70
CA GLU A 116 8.72 11.52 13.23
C GLU A 116 7.61 12.24 12.47
N GLN A 117 7.46 13.54 12.72
CA GLN A 117 6.62 14.42 11.88
C GLN A 117 7.40 14.80 10.62
N ARG A 118 6.81 14.53 9.45
CA ARG A 118 7.37 14.91 8.15
C ARG A 118 6.46 15.88 7.41
N ASN A 119 7.08 16.80 6.69
CA ASN A 119 6.40 17.75 5.83
C ASN A 119 6.95 17.60 4.40
N GLY A 120 6.12 17.08 3.51
CA GLY A 120 6.45 16.91 2.10
C GLY A 120 6.51 18.25 1.34
N PRO A 121 6.90 18.22 0.06
CA PRO A 121 6.97 19.40 -0.79
C PRO A 121 5.58 20.04 -1.02
N GLN A 122 5.54 21.24 -1.60
CA GLN A 122 4.27 21.89 -1.96
C GLN A 122 3.60 21.28 -3.20
N GLN A 123 4.39 20.67 -4.09
CA GLN A 123 3.91 20.11 -5.35
C GLN A 123 3.99 18.57 -5.32
N PRO A 124 3.03 17.87 -5.94
CA PRO A 124 1.82 18.40 -6.57
C PRO A 124 0.77 18.84 -5.54
N GLU A 125 0.90 18.33 -4.32
CA GLU A 125 0.16 18.73 -3.12
C GLU A 125 0.99 18.33 -1.90
N ARG A 126 0.87 19.09 -0.82
CA ARG A 126 1.62 18.80 0.40
C ARG A 126 1.03 17.59 1.14
N LEU A 127 1.80 16.51 1.21
CA LEU A 127 1.58 15.43 2.16
C LEU A 127 2.38 15.72 3.43
N SER A 128 1.72 15.81 4.58
CA SER A 128 2.40 15.99 5.87
C SER A 128 1.73 15.13 6.91
N GLY A 129 2.50 14.62 7.87
CA GLY A 129 1.99 13.66 8.82
C GLY A 129 3.05 13.02 9.70
N ILE A 130 2.65 11.98 10.42
CA ILE A 130 3.50 11.20 11.31
C ILE A 130 3.87 9.90 10.61
N VAL A 131 5.15 9.56 10.61
CA VAL A 131 5.67 8.30 10.06
C VAL A 131 5.25 7.17 10.99
N GLU A 132 4.33 6.32 10.52
CA GLU A 132 3.80 5.19 11.28
C GLU A 132 4.63 3.92 11.06
N ARG A 133 5.20 3.76 9.86
CA ARG A 133 6.07 2.62 9.54
C ARG A 133 7.14 3.02 8.54
N VAL A 134 8.32 2.47 8.74
CA VAL A 134 9.38 2.39 7.73
C VAL A 134 9.77 0.91 7.60
N ARG A 135 9.80 0.42 6.37
CA ARG A 135 10.39 -0.86 6.00
C ARG A 135 11.34 -0.65 4.83
N GLN A 136 12.55 -1.15 4.97
CA GLN A 136 13.54 -1.13 3.90
C GLN A 136 14.41 -2.37 4.07
N ASP A 137 14.29 -3.31 3.14
CA ASP A 137 15.12 -4.51 3.03
C ASP A 137 15.54 -4.71 1.57
N ASP A 138 16.18 -5.84 1.27
CA ASP A 138 16.67 -6.20 -0.07
C ASP A 138 15.55 -6.52 -1.07
N LYS A 139 14.31 -6.66 -0.59
CA LYS A 139 13.14 -7.01 -1.41
C LYS A 139 12.13 -5.87 -1.52
N GLN A 140 11.95 -5.08 -0.45
CA GLN A 140 10.90 -4.08 -0.35
C GLN A 140 11.36 -2.80 0.36
N GLY A 141 10.93 -1.67 -0.19
CA GLY A 141 10.98 -0.36 0.47
C GLY A 141 9.59 0.24 0.55
N PHE A 142 9.08 0.51 1.77
CA PHE A 142 7.88 1.32 1.94
C PHE A 142 7.90 2.17 3.22
N ILE A 143 7.19 3.29 3.15
CA ILE A 143 6.87 4.17 4.28
C ILE A 143 5.35 4.32 4.36
N ALA A 144 4.79 4.12 5.55
CA ALA A 144 3.40 4.47 5.85
C ALA A 144 3.38 5.77 6.66
N LEU A 145 2.70 6.78 6.13
CA LEU A 145 2.54 8.10 6.74
C LEU A 145 1.07 8.30 7.13
N ARG A 146 0.78 8.56 8.40
CA ARG A 146 -0.55 9.02 8.83
C ARG A 146 -0.64 10.52 8.62
N LEU A 147 -1.50 10.92 7.70
CA LEU A 147 -1.61 12.27 7.18
C LEU A 147 -2.38 13.20 8.13
N THR A 148 -1.88 14.42 8.20
CA THR A 148 -2.56 15.60 8.74
C THR A 148 -2.81 16.65 7.64
N THR A 149 -2.18 16.51 6.48
CA THR A 149 -2.32 17.39 5.32
C THR A 149 -2.18 16.54 4.05
N PRO A 150 -3.04 16.73 3.02
CA PRO A 150 -4.09 17.76 2.87
C PRO A 150 -5.35 17.50 3.70
N ALA A 151 -5.56 16.25 4.15
CA ALA A 151 -6.70 15.80 4.93
C ALA A 151 -6.26 14.64 5.84
N PRO A 152 -7.10 14.22 6.82
CA PRO A 152 -6.89 12.97 7.54
C PRO A 152 -6.80 11.79 6.56
N GLY A 153 -5.77 10.95 6.74
CA GLY A 153 -5.51 9.90 5.77
C GLY A 153 -4.26 9.07 6.06
N ILE A 154 -3.94 8.20 5.11
CA ILE A 154 -2.75 7.36 5.09
C ILE A 154 -2.13 7.45 3.71
N ALA A 155 -0.83 7.73 3.63
CA ALA A 155 -0.05 7.51 2.43
C ALA A 155 0.83 6.27 2.62
N LEU A 156 0.64 5.26 1.77
CA LEU A 156 1.57 4.13 1.65
C LEU A 156 2.43 4.38 0.42
N ILE A 157 3.70 4.68 0.64
CA ILE A 157 4.66 5.08 -0.41
C ILE A 157 5.73 4.02 -0.49
N GLY A 158 5.99 3.49 -1.68
CA GLY A 158 6.88 2.34 -1.81
C GLY A 158 7.45 2.14 -3.19
N THR A 159 8.46 1.27 -3.25
CA THR A 159 8.98 0.71 -4.49
C THR A 159 8.81 -0.79 -4.49
N TYR A 160 8.49 -1.34 -5.66
CA TYR A 160 8.44 -2.77 -5.91
C TYR A 160 8.92 -3.08 -7.32
N ASP A 161 9.32 -4.31 -7.55
CA ASP A 161 9.71 -4.80 -8.86
C ASP A 161 8.54 -5.54 -9.52
N ILE A 162 8.31 -5.26 -10.80
CA ILE A 162 7.42 -6.04 -11.68
C ILE A 162 8.21 -6.33 -12.96
N ASP A 163 8.32 -7.59 -13.35
CA ASP A 163 8.94 -8.03 -14.61
C ASP A 163 10.34 -7.43 -14.87
N GLY A 164 11.14 -7.30 -13.81
CA GLY A 164 12.49 -6.73 -13.88
C GLY A 164 12.54 -5.20 -14.06
N SER A 165 11.39 -4.52 -14.00
CA SER A 165 11.29 -3.06 -13.95
C SER A 165 10.95 -2.62 -12.54
N ALA A 166 11.73 -1.67 -12.01
CA ALA A 166 11.46 -1.10 -10.71
C ALA A 166 10.43 0.03 -10.82
N ASN A 167 9.47 0.02 -9.90
CA ASN A 167 8.34 0.93 -9.90
C ASN A 167 8.34 1.80 -8.66
N ALA A 168 8.09 3.09 -8.82
CA ALA A 168 7.68 3.97 -7.73
C ALA A 168 6.15 3.94 -7.62
N SER A 169 5.64 3.82 -6.39
CA SER A 169 4.20 3.74 -6.14
C SER A 169 3.79 4.54 -4.91
N MET A 170 2.54 4.99 -4.93
CA MET A 170 1.88 5.54 -3.75
C MET A 170 0.40 5.20 -3.79
N ALA A 171 -0.12 4.67 -2.68
CA ALA A 171 -1.54 4.58 -2.39
C ALA A 171 -1.91 5.62 -1.33
N LEU A 172 -2.94 6.42 -1.61
CA LEU A 172 -3.51 7.40 -0.69
C LEU A 172 -4.90 6.94 -0.27
N TYR A 173 -5.11 6.84 1.04
CA TYR A 173 -6.38 6.57 1.68
C TYR A 173 -6.80 7.82 2.45
N LEU A 174 -7.92 8.41 2.10
CA LEU A 174 -8.43 9.64 2.68
C LEU A 174 -9.69 9.34 3.47
N TYR A 175 -9.83 9.99 4.62
CA TYR A 175 -10.94 9.75 5.56
C TYR A 175 -11.63 11.05 5.95
N GLY A 176 -12.96 11.01 6.02
CA GLY A 176 -13.81 12.14 6.37
C GLY A 176 -14.88 12.43 5.32
N GLU A 177 -15.74 13.41 5.58
CA GLU A 177 -16.90 13.74 4.74
C GLU A 177 -16.53 14.11 3.29
N ASP A 178 -15.36 14.72 3.07
CA ASP A 178 -14.88 15.15 1.75
C ASP A 178 -13.94 14.15 1.06
N ALA A 179 -13.76 12.94 1.60
CA ALA A 179 -12.78 11.96 1.12
C ALA A 179 -12.90 11.67 -0.38
N GLU A 180 -14.11 11.42 -0.89
CA GLU A 180 -14.37 11.13 -2.30
C GLU A 180 -13.96 12.29 -3.22
N GLN A 181 -14.36 13.52 -2.86
CA GLN A 181 -14.00 14.72 -3.63
C GLN A 181 -12.48 14.91 -3.64
N ARG A 182 -11.82 14.75 -2.48
CA ARG A 182 -10.36 14.88 -2.36
C ARG A 182 -9.61 13.84 -3.18
N ALA A 183 -10.07 12.59 -3.16
CA ALA A 183 -9.48 11.52 -3.97
C ALA A 183 -9.60 11.86 -5.47
N ALA A 184 -10.79 12.24 -5.92
CA ALA A 184 -11.04 12.59 -7.32
C ALA A 184 -10.20 13.80 -7.80
N GLU A 185 -10.02 14.82 -6.97
CA GLU A 185 -9.19 15.99 -7.29
C GLU A 185 -7.68 15.69 -7.20
N GLY A 186 -7.27 14.82 -6.29
CA GLY A 186 -5.87 14.49 -6.00
C GLY A 186 -5.27 13.52 -7.02
N GLU A 187 -6.02 12.48 -7.39
CA GLU A 187 -5.55 11.41 -8.27
C GLU A 187 -4.89 11.92 -9.57
N PRO A 188 -5.52 12.81 -10.39
CA PRO A 188 -4.90 13.28 -11.62
C PRO A 188 -3.63 14.12 -11.36
N LYS A 189 -3.58 14.90 -10.27
CA LYS A 189 -2.41 15.71 -9.90
C LYS A 189 -1.21 14.81 -9.60
N TRP A 190 -1.43 13.81 -8.75
CA TRP A 190 -0.41 12.84 -8.37
C TRP A 190 0.02 11.95 -9.53
N ARG A 191 -0.93 11.51 -10.36
CA ARG A 191 -0.64 10.71 -11.56
C ARG A 191 0.28 11.46 -12.52
N ASN A 192 -0.05 12.71 -12.85
CA ASN A 192 0.78 13.53 -13.72
C ASN A 192 2.16 13.78 -13.11
N TRP A 193 2.22 14.11 -11.84
CA TRP A 193 3.49 14.39 -11.16
C TRP A 193 4.41 13.16 -11.06
N PHE A 194 3.86 11.97 -10.75
CA PHE A 194 4.62 10.71 -10.80
C PHE A 194 5.14 10.46 -12.21
N GLY A 195 4.25 10.64 -13.20
CA GLY A 195 4.57 10.49 -14.61
C GLY A 195 5.57 11.50 -15.14
N GLU A 196 5.83 12.63 -14.46
CA GLU A 196 6.86 13.62 -14.78
C GLU A 196 8.17 13.40 -14.01
N THR A 197 8.06 13.10 -12.72
CA THR A 197 9.19 12.94 -11.79
C THR A 197 10.02 11.70 -12.10
N PHE A 198 9.35 10.61 -12.50
CA PHE A 198 10.00 9.32 -12.78
C PHE A 198 10.02 9.00 -14.28
N LYS A 199 9.91 10.01 -15.16
CA LYS A 199 10.04 9.79 -16.61
C LYS A 199 11.35 9.07 -16.92
N HIS A 200 11.26 8.07 -17.79
CA HIS A 200 12.43 7.56 -18.48
C HIS A 200 13.09 8.70 -19.27
N PRO A 201 14.40 8.92 -19.14
CA PRO A 201 15.15 9.56 -20.20
C PRO A 201 14.97 8.71 -21.47
N GLY A 202 14.51 9.33 -22.55
CA GLY A 202 14.37 8.68 -23.86
C GLY A 202 15.71 8.23 -24.43
#